data_AF-A0A7X7WH82-F1
#
_entry.id   AF-A0A7X7WH82-F1
#
_cell.length_a   1.000
_cell.length_b   1.000
_cell.length_c   1.000
_cell.angle_alpha   90.00
_cell.angle_beta   90.00
_cell.angle_gamma   90.00
#
_symmetry.space_group_name_H-M   'P 1'
#
loop_
_entity.id
_entity.type
_entity.pdbx_description
1 polymer ?
#
loop_
_entity_poly.entity_id
_entity_poly.type
_entity_poly.pdbx_seq_one_letter_code
_entity_poly.pdbx_strand_id
1 'polypeptide(L)'
;GQGANVDDLKSSAISIFGNLKFRSLVGEDSPFRTLGLFGRYDIVDPNTDVDDNGSSLLIAGVECTPVKGVAASLNFRNKSYQADIKSESFLFLNTEFKF
;
A
#
# COMPACT_ATOMS: atom_id res chain seq x y z
N GLY A 1 -19.41 42.09 7.24
CA GLY A 1 -18.67 41.28 6.26
C GLY A 1 -18.92 39.84 6.61
N GLN A 2 -19.35 39.04 5.64
CA GLN A 2 -19.82 37.67 5.81
C GLN A 2 -18.74 36.77 6.44
N GLY A 3 -19.18 35.85 7.30
CA GLY A 3 -18.36 34.99 8.14
C GLY A 3 -17.44 34.06 7.37
N ALA A 4 -16.23 33.91 7.90
CA ALA A 4 -15.46 32.70 7.68
C ALA A 4 -16.21 31.56 8.38
N ASN A 5 -17.07 30.86 7.65
CA ASN A 5 -17.52 29.52 8.03
C ASN A 5 -16.30 28.60 7.91
N VAL A 6 -15.54 28.51 9.00
CA VAL A 6 -14.50 27.51 9.22
C VAL A 6 -15.15 26.27 9.86
N ASP A 7 -16.38 25.95 9.46
CA ASP A 7 -17.04 24.71 9.83
C ASP A 7 -16.30 23.56 9.12
N ASP A 8 -15.36 22.97 9.86
CA ASP A 8 -15.07 21.55 9.87
C ASP A 8 -14.94 20.87 8.50
N LEU A 9 -13.89 21.20 7.76
CA LEU A 9 -13.29 20.24 6.82
C LEU A 9 -12.69 19.09 7.62
N LYS A 10 -13.54 18.13 8.01
CA LYS A 10 -13.13 16.88 8.64
C LYS A 10 -12.44 16.04 7.58
N SER A 11 -11.12 15.88 7.72
CA SER A 11 -10.34 14.95 6.93
C SER A 11 -10.00 13.72 7.77
N SER A 12 -10.02 12.55 7.16
CA SER A 12 -9.61 11.31 7.80
C SER A 12 -8.64 10.53 6.91
N ALA A 13 -7.68 9.86 7.55
CA ALA A 13 -6.77 8.95 6.86
C ALA A 13 -6.46 7.75 7.75
N ILE A 14 -6.53 6.56 7.18
CA ILE A 14 -6.18 5.29 7.83
C ILE A 14 -5.17 4.58 6.93
N SER A 15 -4.09 4.06 7.53
CA SER A 15 -3.10 3.25 6.83
C SER A 15 -2.82 2.00 7.63
N ILE A 16 -2.94 0.85 6.99
CA ILE A 16 -2.66 -0.46 7.57
C ILE A 16 -1.60 -1.13 6.70
N PHE A 17 -0.53 -1.59 7.35
CA PHE A 17 0.55 -2.32 6.70
C PHE A 17 0.83 -3.63 7.45
N GLY A 18 1.08 -4.69 6.69
CA GLY A 18 1.49 -5.97 7.24
C GLY A 18 2.45 -6.69 6.32
N ASN A 19 3.34 -7.47 6.91
CA ASN A 19 4.25 -8.34 6.18
C ASN A 19 4.32 -9.73 6.84
N LEU A 20 4.50 -10.74 6.00
CA LEU A 20 4.65 -12.13 6.38
C LEU A 20 5.93 -12.66 5.75
N LYS A 21 6.97 -12.85 6.56
CA LYS A 21 8.24 -13.42 6.12
C LYS A 21 8.15 -14.94 6.20
N PHE A 22 8.43 -15.64 5.11
CA PHE A 22 8.33 -17.10 5.08
C PHE A 22 9.48 -17.79 5.79
N ARG A 23 10.58 -17.07 6.06
CA ARG A 23 11.78 -17.57 6.73
C ARG A 23 11.51 -18.39 8.01
N SER A 24 10.49 -18.01 8.78
CA SER A 24 10.10 -18.66 10.04
C SER A 24 8.94 -19.65 9.91
N LEU A 25 8.35 -19.76 8.72
CA LEU A 25 7.15 -20.58 8.45
C LEU A 25 7.45 -21.83 7.62
N VAL A 26 8.59 -21.84 6.91
CA VAL A 26 9.00 -22.95 6.04
C VAL A 26 10.29 -23.60 6.54
N GLY A 27 10.48 -24.87 6.19
CA GLY A 27 11.70 -25.61 6.52
C GLY A 27 12.97 -24.97 5.93
N GLU A 28 14.11 -25.29 6.53
CA GLU A 28 15.38 -24.64 6.21
C GLU A 28 15.80 -24.79 4.74
N ASP A 29 15.46 -25.92 4.13
CA ASP A 29 15.78 -26.29 2.75
C ASP A 29 14.75 -25.79 1.73
N SER A 30 13.72 -25.05 2.17
CA SER A 30 12.67 -24.58 1.27
C SER A 30 13.17 -23.46 0.36
N PRO A 31 12.90 -23.52 -0.96
CA PRO A 31 13.23 -22.43 -1.88
C PRO A 31 12.42 -21.15 -1.59
N PHE A 32 11.36 -21.24 -0.80
CA PHE A 32 10.51 -20.11 -0.43
C PHE A 32 10.99 -19.38 0.83
N ARG A 33 12.07 -19.84 1.48
CA ARG A 33 12.55 -19.28 2.75
C ARG A 33 12.96 -17.81 2.66
N THR A 34 13.39 -17.37 1.48
CA THR A 34 13.82 -16.00 1.20
C THR A 34 12.68 -15.09 0.77
N LEU A 35 11.46 -15.63 0.61
CA LEU A 35 10.29 -14.88 0.21
C LEU A 35 9.56 -14.25 1.40
N GLY A 36 8.87 -13.16 1.12
CA GLY A 36 7.88 -12.55 2.00
C GLY A 36 6.68 -12.06 1.20
N LEU A 37 5.53 -12.06 1.84
CA LEU A 37 4.36 -11.34 1.37
C LEU A 37 4.26 -10.03 2.13
N PHE A 38 3.76 -9.01 1.47
CA PHE A 38 3.39 -7.78 2.14
C PHE A 38 2.11 -7.21 1.55
N GLY A 39 1.38 -6.51 2.41
CA GLY A 39 0.15 -5.84 2.08
C GLY A 39 0.13 -4.46 2.72
N ARG A 40 -0.44 -3.50 2.01
CA ARG A 40 -0.77 -2.18 2.52
C ARG A 40 -2.14 -1.78 2.02
N TYR A 41 -2.93 -1.21 2.90
CA TYR A 41 -4.20 -0.64 2.56
C TYR A 41 -4.31 0.74 3.21
N ASP A 42 -4.50 1.77 2.38
CA ASP A 42 -4.72 3.13 2.83
C ASP A 42 -6.09 3.60 2.39
N ILE A 43 -6.78 4.35 3.25
CA ILE A 43 -7.97 5.13 2.93
C ILE A 43 -7.66 6.57 3.29
N VAL A 44 -7.99 7.48 2.38
CA VAL A 44 -7.87 8.93 2.60
C VAL A 44 -9.17 9.58 2.14
N ASP A 45 -9.83 10.27 3.06
CA ASP A 45 -10.97 11.12 2.79
C ASP A 45 -10.59 12.57 3.13
N PRO A 46 -10.32 13.41 2.11
CA PRO A 46 -9.95 14.80 2.33
C PRO A 46 -11.12 15.68 2.79
N ASN A 47 -12.38 15.25 2.61
CA ASN A 47 -13.54 16.00 3.08
C ASN A 47 -14.76 15.08 3.35
N THR A 48 -14.90 14.62 4.59
CA THR A 48 -15.93 13.63 4.95
C THR A 48 -17.38 14.14 4.92
N ASP A 49 -17.59 15.47 4.81
CA ASP A 49 -18.90 16.09 4.99
C ASP A 49 -19.53 16.69 3.70
N VAL A 50 -18.77 16.94 2.61
CA VAL A 50 -19.27 17.75 1.47
C VAL A 50 -19.08 17.12 0.08
N ASP A 51 -18.03 16.33 -0.16
CA ASP A 51 -17.70 15.82 -1.50
C ASP A 51 -17.33 14.34 -1.48
N ASP A 52 -17.75 13.57 -2.49
CA ASP A 52 -17.32 12.18 -2.72
C ASP A 52 -15.88 12.12 -3.28
N ASN A 53 -14.92 12.70 -2.57
CA ASN A 53 -13.53 12.83 -3.02
C ASN A 53 -12.55 11.90 -2.29
N GLY A 54 -13.06 10.95 -1.51
CA GLY A 54 -12.28 9.90 -0.89
C GLY A 54 -11.54 9.02 -1.90
N SER A 55 -10.43 8.42 -1.45
CA SER A 55 -9.66 7.45 -2.24
C SER A 55 -9.11 6.34 -1.35
N SER A 56 -8.97 5.16 -1.94
CA SER A 56 -8.29 4.04 -1.30
C SER A 56 -7.14 3.53 -2.16
N LEU A 57 -6.10 3.04 -1.50
CA LEU A 57 -4.91 2.48 -2.10
C LEU A 57 -4.69 1.08 -1.53
N LEU A 58 -4.75 0.08 -2.39
CA LEU A 58 -4.34 -1.29 -2.07
C LEU A 58 -2.98 -1.56 -2.72
N ILE A 59 -2.03 -2.05 -1.93
CA ILE A 59 -0.78 -2.60 -2.41
C ILE A 59 -0.65 -4.02 -1.87
N ALA A 60 -0.41 -4.98 -2.75
CA ALA A 60 -0.08 -6.34 -2.37
C ALA A 60 1.15 -6.76 -3.17
N GLY A 61 2.11 -7.41 -2.51
CA GLY A 61 3.35 -7.77 -3.18
C GLY A 61 4.05 -8.97 -2.58
N VAL A 62 4.95 -9.51 -3.38
CA VAL A 62 5.91 -10.54 -2.99
C VAL A 62 7.29 -9.90 -3.04
N GLU A 63 8.07 -10.10 -1.99
CA GLU A 63 9.47 -9.69 -1.91
C GLU A 63 10.38 -10.90 -1.73
N CYS A 64 11.61 -10.79 -2.23
CA CYS A 64 12.64 -11.79 -2.11
C CYS A 64 13.96 -11.13 -1.71
N THR A 65 14.63 -11.67 -0.71
CA THR A 65 15.97 -11.26 -0.30
C THR A 65 16.88 -12.49 -0.26
N PRO A 66 17.44 -12.91 -1.41
CA PRO A 66 18.21 -14.15 -1.49
C PRO A 66 19.54 -14.05 -0.74
N VAL A 67 20.19 -12.88 -0.78
CA VAL A 67 21.44 -12.60 -0.09
C VAL A 67 21.41 -11.20 0.51
N LYS A 68 22.25 -10.96 1.52
CA LYS A 68 22.37 -9.63 2.13
C LYS A 68 22.76 -8.60 1.07
N GLY A 69 22.00 -7.52 0.97
CA GLY A 69 22.27 -6.42 0.04
C GLY A 69 21.62 -6.55 -1.33
N VAL A 70 20.95 -7.68 -1.64
CA VAL A 70 20.17 -7.84 -2.88
C VAL A 70 18.72 -8.12 -2.51
N ALA A 71 17.81 -7.29 -2.99
CA ALA A 71 16.38 -7.50 -2.83
C ALA A 71 15.64 -7.25 -4.15
N ALA A 72 14.54 -7.99 -4.35
CA ALA A 72 13.62 -7.77 -5.45
C ALA A 72 12.18 -7.91 -4.94
N SER A 73 11.24 -7.18 -5.54
CA SER A 73 9.82 -7.27 -5.20
C SER A 73 8.93 -7.06 -6.42
N LEU A 74 7.85 -7.82 -6.50
CA LEU A 74 6.78 -7.65 -7.47
C LEU A 74 5.51 -7.21 -6.74
N ASN A 75 4.97 -6.06 -7.11
CA ASN A 75 3.94 -5.37 -6.34
C ASN A 75 2.79 -4.96 -7.24
N PHE A 76 1.59 -5.44 -6.92
CA PHE A 76 0.35 -4.93 -7.48
C PHE A 76 -0.13 -3.73 -6.67
N ARG A 77 -0.47 -2.64 -7.36
CA ARG A 77 -1.02 -1.42 -6.78
C ARG A 77 -2.35 -1.13 -7.45
N ASN A 78 -3.41 -0.98 -6.66
CA ASN A 78 -4.71 -0.48 -7.12
C ASN A 78 -5.06 0.78 -6.33
N LYS A 79 -5.43 1.84 -7.05
CA LYS A 79 -5.97 3.06 -6.47
C LYS A 79 -7.41 3.22 -6.95
N SER A 80 -8.34 3.28 -6.00
CA SER A 80 -9.76 3.46 -6.26
C SER A 80 -10.22 4.80 -5.70
N TYR A 81 -11.19 5.41 -6.36
CA TYR A 81 -11.73 6.72 -6.02
C TYR A 81 -13.21 6.56 -5.66
N GLN A 82 -13.70 7.37 -4.72
CA GLN A 82 -15.10 7.34 -4.26
C GLN A 82 -16.05 7.94 -5.30
N ALA A 83 -15.64 9.03 -5.96
CA ALA A 83 -16.30 9.52 -7.16
C ALA A 83 -16.27 8.45 -8.27
N ASP A 84 -17.17 8.59 -9.25
CA ASP A 84 -17.37 7.68 -10.41
C ASP A 84 -16.19 7.72 -11.43
N ILE A 85 -14.97 7.89 -10.92
CA ILE A 85 -13.70 7.91 -11.62
C ILE A 85 -13.18 6.47 -11.68
N LYS A 86 -12.66 6.08 -12.85
CA LYS A 86 -12.08 4.75 -13.04
C LYS A 86 -10.91 4.51 -12.09
N SER A 87 -10.89 3.32 -11.48
CA SER A 87 -9.76 2.85 -10.69
C SER A 87 -8.51 2.67 -11.55
N GLU A 88 -7.34 2.97 -10.99
CA GLU A 88 -6.05 2.81 -11.64
C GLU A 88 -5.32 1.59 -11.04
N SER A 89 -4.80 0.71 -11.90
CA SER A 89 -4.06 -0.49 -11.46
C SER A 89 -2.74 -0.61 -12.17
N PHE A 90 -1.68 -0.92 -11.42
CA PHE A 90 -0.32 -1.01 -11.91
C PHE A 90 0.40 -2.21 -11.29
N LEU A 91 1.32 -2.80 -12.06
CA LEU A 91 2.26 -3.80 -11.59
C LEU A 91 3.65 -3.19 -11.59
N PHE A 92 4.33 -3.24 -10.46
CA PHE A 92 5.68 -2.70 -10.28
C PHE A 92 6.66 -3.82 -9.97
N LEU A 93 7.78 -3.83 -10.69
CA LEU A 93 8.94 -4.64 -10.35
C LEU A 93 10.02 -3.71 -9.79
N ASN A 94 10.43 -3.95 -8.54
CA ASN A 94 11.48 -3.18 -7.89
C ASN A 94 12.68 -4.09 -7.61
N THR A 95 13.88 -3.56 -7.83
CA THR A 95 15.15 -4.21 -7.48
C THR A 95 15.98 -3.24 -6.66
N GLU A 96 16.64 -3.75 -5.62
CA GLU A 96 17.49 -2.97 -4.72
C GLU A 96 18.84 -3.67 -4.56
N PHE A 97 19.92 -2.89 -4.72
CA PHE A 97 21.30 -3.30 -4.50
C PHE A 97 21.95 -2.33 -3.51
N LYS A 98 22.47 -2.86 -2.39
CA LYS A 98 23.15 -2.09 -1.34
C LYS A 98 24.60 -2.56 -1.23
N PHE A 99 25.54 -1.63 -1.29
CA PHE A 99 26.99 -1.82 -1.21
C PHE A 99 27.54 -1.34 0.13
#